data_AF-A0A7J8NDL0-F1
#
_entry.id   AF-A0A7J8NDL0-F1
#
_cell.length_a   1.000
_cell.length_b   1.000
_cell.length_c   1.000
_cell.angle_alpha   90.00
_cell.angle_beta   90.00
_cell.angle_gamma   90.00
#
_symmetry.space_group_name_H-M   'P 1'
#
loop_
_entity.id
_entity.type
_entity.pdbx_description
1 polymer ?
#
loop_
_entity_poly.entity_id
_entity_poly.type
_entity_poly.pdbx_seq_one_letter_code
_entity_poly.pdbx_strand_id
1 'polypeptide(L)'
;MSKVEFEQRWARKSLREMLSAVEERVGKLEESMEDAKESDNAIGESIENLREKNLKKRNNALEAMVKVLKEETMATTMALSTRIEKLEGELPLCRAAVGKGVSSVALIYKDAPKPKELVGTRFACGVDNFLRRMESYFRAKNIMDDAVKVNTVSMFLTDIALLLWRGRTTDKRQSEIGTWQEFQCKLKGQFYPEFTNKEAQAKLQRITQRSKMGEYV
;
A
#
# COMPACT_ATOMS: atom_id res chain seq x y z
N MET A 1 93.35 -42.24 46.25
CA MET A 1 92.15 -41.84 45.49
C MET A 1 92.61 -41.04 44.28
N SER A 2 92.29 -41.50 43.07
CA SER A 2 92.70 -40.89 41.80
C SER A 2 91.89 -39.60 41.53
N LYS A 3 92.47 -38.64 40.80
CA LYS A 3 91.76 -37.43 40.31
C LYS A 3 90.45 -37.78 39.61
N VAL A 4 90.45 -38.87 38.84
CA VAL A 4 89.27 -39.38 38.12
C VAL A 4 88.17 -39.83 39.08
N GLU A 5 88.53 -40.49 40.19
CA GLU A 5 87.56 -40.96 41.19
C GLU A 5 86.91 -39.79 41.94
N PHE A 6 87.69 -38.74 42.23
CA PHE A 6 87.18 -37.53 42.85
C PHE A 6 86.16 -36.81 41.96
N GLU A 7 86.51 -36.58 40.69
CA GLU A 7 85.62 -35.95 39.70
C GLU A 7 84.32 -36.77 39.51
N GLN A 8 84.43 -38.10 39.39
CA GLN A 8 83.23 -38.96 39.31
C GLN A 8 82.36 -38.87 40.56
N ARG A 9 82.97 -38.83 41.75
CA ARG A 9 82.23 -38.71 43.01
C ARG A 9 81.55 -37.34 43.12
N TRP A 10 82.22 -36.28 42.70
CA TRP A 10 81.69 -34.93 42.66
C TRP A 10 80.53 -34.81 41.66
N ALA A 11 80.69 -35.31 40.43
CA ALA A 11 79.65 -35.34 39.42
C ALA A 11 78.41 -36.13 39.88
N ARG A 12 78.60 -37.29 40.52
CA ARG A 12 77.50 -38.08 41.10
C ARG A 12 76.75 -37.33 42.21
N LYS A 13 77.46 -36.55 43.03
CA LYS A 13 76.84 -35.73 44.08
C LYS A 13 76.02 -34.59 43.47
N SER A 14 76.60 -33.87 42.51
CA SER A 14 75.93 -32.78 41.78
C SER A 14 74.66 -33.27 41.06
N LEU A 15 74.73 -34.41 40.37
CA LEU A 15 73.56 -35.02 39.74
C LEU A 15 72.45 -35.36 40.74
N ARG A 16 72.79 -35.87 41.94
CA ARG A 16 71.79 -36.16 42.98
C ARG A 16 71.11 -34.90 43.47
N GLU A 17 71.86 -33.83 43.72
CA GLU A 17 71.30 -32.55 44.16
C GLU A 17 70.35 -31.97 43.10
N MET A 18 70.73 -32.05 41.81
CA MET A 18 69.85 -31.63 40.72
C MET A 18 68.60 -32.51 40.60
N LEU A 19 68.72 -33.84 40.75
CA LEU A 19 67.57 -34.75 40.73
C LEU A 19 66.60 -34.44 41.87
N SER A 20 67.08 -34.24 43.09
CA SER A 20 66.23 -33.86 44.23
C SER A 20 65.52 -32.52 44.00
N ALA A 21 66.20 -31.54 43.41
CA ALA A 21 65.57 -30.27 43.05
C ALA A 21 64.49 -30.42 41.96
N VAL A 22 64.69 -31.31 41.00
CA VAL A 22 63.68 -31.63 39.98
C VAL A 22 62.49 -32.36 40.61
N GLU A 23 62.73 -33.37 41.45
CA GLU A 23 61.68 -34.11 42.16
C GLU A 23 60.80 -33.18 43.00
N GLU A 24 61.40 -32.24 43.74
CA GLU A 24 60.66 -31.25 44.51
C GLU A 24 59.78 -30.35 43.62
N ARG A 25 60.33 -29.91 42.48
CA ARG A 25 59.57 -29.08 41.53
C ARG A 25 58.45 -29.86 40.86
N VAL A 26 58.65 -31.14 40.55
CA VAL A 26 57.62 -32.02 39.99
C VAL A 26 56.50 -32.20 41.01
N GLY A 27 56.81 -32.45 42.29
CA GLY A 27 55.79 -32.56 43.33
C GLY A 27 54.93 -31.29 43.47
N LYS A 28 55.56 -30.10 43.46
CA LYS A 28 54.83 -28.82 43.47
C LYS A 28 53.95 -28.61 42.23
N LEU A 29 54.41 -29.07 41.07
CA LEU A 29 53.62 -29.01 39.83
C LEU A 29 52.44 -29.97 39.87
N GLU A 30 52.61 -31.17 40.42
CA GLU A 30 51.52 -32.14 40.58
C GLU A 30 50.44 -31.62 41.52
N GLU A 31 50.83 -31.02 42.66
CA GLU A 31 49.89 -30.37 43.59
C GLU A 31 49.13 -29.22 42.92
N SER A 32 49.86 -28.29 42.28
CA SER A 32 49.22 -27.17 41.55
C SER A 32 48.33 -27.64 40.41
N MET A 33 48.64 -28.78 39.77
CA MET A 33 47.81 -29.36 38.72
C MET A 33 46.52 -29.94 39.29
N GLU A 34 46.56 -30.53 40.49
CA GLU A 34 45.37 -31.04 41.16
C GLU A 34 44.45 -29.88 41.60
N ASP A 35 45.00 -28.82 42.20
CA ASP A 35 44.26 -27.59 42.51
C ASP A 35 43.60 -26.99 41.26
N ALA A 36 44.33 -26.99 40.13
CA ALA A 36 43.82 -26.50 38.87
C ALA A 36 42.63 -27.36 38.36
N LYS A 37 42.71 -28.69 38.45
CA LYS A 37 41.59 -29.57 38.09
C LYS A 37 40.37 -29.35 38.99
N GLU A 38 40.57 -29.19 40.29
CA GLU A 38 39.47 -28.92 41.22
C GLU A 38 38.78 -27.60 40.88
N SER A 39 39.58 -26.56 40.57
CA SER A 39 39.05 -25.27 40.12
C SER A 39 38.29 -25.36 38.80
N ASP A 40 38.76 -26.16 37.84
CA ASP A 40 38.11 -26.37 36.54
C ASP A 40 36.77 -27.08 36.70
N ASN A 41 36.71 -28.10 37.57
CA ASN A 41 35.47 -28.79 37.92
C ASN A 41 34.44 -27.83 38.55
N ALA A 42 34.87 -27.01 39.51
CA ALA A 42 34.00 -26.02 40.16
C ALA A 42 33.47 -24.97 39.17
N ILE A 43 34.33 -24.53 38.22
CA ILE A 43 33.92 -23.64 37.13
C ILE A 43 32.87 -24.33 36.24
N GLY A 44 33.09 -25.61 35.89
CA GLY A 44 32.15 -26.42 35.11
C GLY A 44 30.78 -26.49 35.75
N GLU A 45 30.71 -26.82 37.05
CA GLU A 45 29.45 -26.85 37.81
C GLU A 45 28.76 -25.48 37.87
N SER A 46 29.54 -24.40 38.04
CA SER A 46 29.00 -23.03 38.07
C SER A 46 28.39 -22.62 36.73
N ILE A 47 29.07 -22.96 35.62
CA ILE A 47 28.58 -22.72 34.26
C ILE A 47 27.28 -23.47 34.02
N GLU A 48 27.20 -24.73 34.41
CA GLU A 48 26.00 -25.54 34.19
C GLU A 48 24.81 -25.03 35.01
N ASN A 49 25.04 -24.67 36.28
CA ASN A 49 24.03 -24.01 37.11
C ASN A 49 23.53 -22.68 36.53
N LEU A 50 24.41 -21.86 35.96
CA LEU A 50 24.04 -20.61 35.30
C LEU A 50 23.22 -20.85 34.04
N ARG A 51 23.58 -21.86 33.24
CA ARG A 51 22.80 -22.29 32.07
C ARG A 51 21.40 -22.72 32.47
N GLU A 52 21.28 -23.58 33.48
CA GLU A 52 19.99 -24.07 33.96
C GLU A 52 19.11 -22.91 34.47
N LYS A 53 19.66 -22.01 35.29
CA LYS A 53 18.94 -20.81 35.77
C LYS A 53 18.47 -19.92 34.63
N ASN A 54 19.30 -19.70 33.61
CA ASN A 54 18.93 -18.88 32.44
C ASN A 54 17.85 -19.55 31.59
N LEU A 55 17.95 -20.87 31.37
CA LEU A 55 16.92 -21.63 30.66
C LEU A 55 15.58 -21.57 31.39
N LYS A 56 15.59 -21.77 32.72
CA LYS A 56 14.38 -21.68 33.54
C LYS A 56 13.74 -20.29 33.48
N LYS A 57 14.53 -19.21 33.57
CA LYS A 57 14.03 -17.83 33.44
C LYS A 57 13.40 -17.59 32.07
N ARG A 58 14.06 -18.01 30.98
CA ARG A 58 13.51 -17.91 29.62
C ARG A 58 12.23 -18.70 29.45
N ASN A 59 12.18 -19.93 29.94
CA ASN A 59 10.99 -20.78 29.83
C ASN A 59 9.81 -20.18 30.58
N ASN A 60 10.01 -19.70 31.80
CA ASN A 60 8.96 -19.03 32.56
C ASN A 60 8.44 -17.76 31.85
N ALA A 61 9.34 -16.98 31.26
CA ALA A 61 8.96 -15.80 30.49
C ALA A 61 8.19 -16.16 29.21
N LEU A 62 8.61 -17.20 28.50
CA LEU A 62 7.92 -17.72 27.32
C LEU A 62 6.51 -18.23 27.68
N GLU A 63 6.39 -18.97 28.78
CA GLU A 63 5.10 -19.47 29.26
C GLU A 63 4.14 -18.34 29.60
N ALA A 64 4.62 -17.29 30.27
CA ALA A 64 3.84 -16.09 30.57
C ALA A 64 3.38 -15.38 29.28
N MET A 65 4.26 -15.18 28.30
CA MET A 65 3.90 -14.55 27.02
C MET A 65 2.90 -15.39 26.22
N VAL A 66 3.08 -16.71 26.17
CA VAL A 66 2.15 -17.63 25.49
C VAL A 66 0.76 -17.56 26.15
N LYS A 67 0.70 -17.48 27.47
CA LYS A 67 -0.55 -17.32 28.20
C LYS A 67 -1.27 -16.01 27.82
N VAL A 68 -0.57 -14.89 27.85
CA VAL A 68 -1.13 -13.58 27.48
C VAL A 68 -1.63 -13.59 26.03
N LEU A 69 -0.81 -14.06 25.09
CA LEU A 69 -1.20 -14.16 23.68
C LEU A 69 -2.41 -15.07 23.49
N LYS A 70 -2.51 -16.17 24.23
CA LYS A 70 -3.68 -17.07 24.19
C LYS A 70 -4.95 -16.37 24.69
N GLU A 71 -4.86 -15.60 25.77
CA GLU A 71 -6.00 -14.84 26.30
C GLU A 71 -6.44 -13.74 25.32
N GLU A 72 -5.50 -12.97 24.76
CA GLU A 72 -5.79 -11.93 23.75
C GLU A 72 -6.40 -12.51 22.47
N THR A 73 -5.85 -13.61 21.96
CA THR A 73 -6.38 -14.28 20.77
C THR A 73 -7.78 -14.85 21.02
N MET A 74 -8.04 -15.41 22.19
CA MET A 74 -9.39 -15.86 22.57
C MET A 74 -10.37 -14.68 22.65
N ALA A 75 -9.99 -13.58 23.29
CA ALA A 75 -10.84 -12.40 23.42
C ALA A 75 -11.18 -11.78 22.04
N THR A 76 -10.18 -11.64 21.17
CA THR A 76 -10.41 -11.13 19.80
C THR A 76 -11.27 -12.08 18.97
N THR A 77 -11.05 -13.40 19.08
CA THR A 77 -11.87 -14.41 18.39
C THR A 77 -13.33 -14.34 18.86
N MET A 78 -13.58 -14.23 20.17
CA MET A 78 -14.93 -14.08 20.71
C MET A 78 -15.60 -12.79 20.21
N ALA A 79 -14.90 -11.66 20.23
CA ALA A 79 -15.43 -10.38 19.75
C ALA A 79 -15.79 -10.43 18.26
N LEU A 80 -14.96 -11.08 17.44
CA LEU A 80 -15.24 -11.28 16.01
C LEU A 80 -16.45 -12.20 15.79
N SER A 81 -16.55 -13.32 16.52
CA SER A 81 -17.71 -14.20 16.45
C SER A 81 -19.01 -13.47 16.79
N THR A 82 -19.02 -12.67 17.88
CA THR A 82 -20.20 -11.86 18.24
C THR A 82 -20.55 -10.83 17.16
N ARG A 83 -19.54 -10.23 16.51
CA ARG A 83 -19.79 -9.28 15.41
C ARG A 83 -20.35 -9.98 14.17
N ILE A 84 -19.87 -11.18 13.86
CA ILE A 84 -20.39 -12.01 12.76
C ILE A 84 -21.85 -12.37 13.04
N GLU A 85 -22.18 -12.87 14.22
CA GLU A 85 -23.57 -13.19 14.61
C GLU A 85 -24.50 -11.98 14.49
N LYS A 86 -24.03 -10.80 14.92
CA LYS A 86 -24.81 -9.55 14.76
C LYS A 86 -25.03 -9.20 13.29
N LEU A 87 -24.00 -9.31 12.45
CA LEU A 87 -24.12 -9.02 11.02
C LEU A 87 -25.02 -10.05 10.31
N GLU A 88 -24.91 -11.33 10.68
CA GLU A 88 -25.79 -12.38 10.19
C GLU A 88 -27.26 -12.13 10.56
N GLY A 89 -27.53 -11.57 11.75
CA GLY A 89 -28.86 -11.10 12.14
C GLY A 89 -29.36 -9.87 11.38
N GLU A 90 -28.48 -8.94 11.02
CA GLU A 90 -28.83 -7.70 10.28
C GLU A 90 -29.01 -7.95 8.76
N LEU A 91 -28.36 -8.97 8.19
CA LEU A 91 -28.39 -9.28 6.76
C LEU A 91 -29.81 -9.51 6.19
N PRO A 92 -30.71 -10.27 6.84
CA PRO A 92 -32.09 -10.43 6.39
C PRO A 92 -32.89 -9.12 6.37
N LEU A 93 -32.65 -8.23 7.33
CA LEU A 93 -33.33 -6.92 7.41
C LEU A 93 -32.91 -6.02 6.26
N CYS A 94 -31.60 -5.96 5.98
CA CYS A 94 -31.05 -5.25 4.83
C CYS A 94 -31.62 -5.81 3.51
N ARG A 95 -31.66 -7.14 3.36
CA ARG A 95 -32.23 -7.81 2.18
C ARG A 95 -33.72 -7.51 2.00
N ALA A 96 -34.49 -7.50 3.08
CA ALA A 96 -35.91 -7.19 3.04
C ALA A 96 -36.19 -5.72 2.73
N ALA A 97 -35.39 -4.78 3.24
CA ALA A 97 -35.51 -3.35 2.93
C ALA A 97 -35.22 -3.06 1.45
N VAL A 98 -34.21 -3.72 0.86
CA VAL A 98 -33.92 -3.64 -0.58
C VAL A 98 -35.08 -4.23 -1.41
N GLY A 99 -35.66 -5.35 -0.99
CA GLY A 99 -36.82 -5.96 -1.66
C GLY A 99 -38.12 -5.16 -1.56
N LYS A 100 -38.26 -4.31 -0.52
CA LYS A 100 -39.45 -3.47 -0.27
C LYS A 100 -39.38 -2.07 -0.89
N GLY A 101 -38.36 -1.77 -1.70
CA GLY A 101 -38.32 -0.52 -2.47
C GLY A 101 -37.99 0.73 -1.66
N VAL A 102 -37.29 0.61 -0.51
CA VAL A 102 -36.59 1.76 0.08
C VAL A 102 -35.43 2.09 -0.86
N SER A 103 -35.74 2.87 -1.89
CA SER A 103 -34.83 3.35 -2.92
C SER A 103 -33.91 4.41 -2.31
N SER A 104 -32.85 3.96 -1.64
CA SER A 104 -31.66 4.78 -1.46
C SER A 104 -30.69 4.47 -2.60
N VAL A 105 -30.97 5.00 -3.80
CA VAL A 105 -30.01 5.49 -4.82
C VAL A 105 -28.90 4.52 -5.31
N ALA A 106 -28.83 3.29 -4.85
CA ALA A 106 -27.84 2.31 -5.27
C ALA A 106 -28.58 1.09 -5.83
N LEU A 107 -28.11 0.57 -6.97
CA LEU A 107 -28.61 -0.62 -7.68
C LEU A 107 -29.55 -0.42 -8.88
N ILE A 108 -29.45 0.70 -9.62
CA ILE A 108 -29.74 0.67 -11.07
C ILE A 108 -28.43 0.36 -11.82
N TYR A 109 -27.88 -0.85 -11.64
CA TYR A 109 -26.56 -1.21 -12.17
C TYR A 109 -26.56 -2.18 -13.35
N LYS A 110 -27.72 -2.60 -13.89
CA LYS A 110 -27.71 -3.50 -15.06
C LYS A 110 -28.06 -2.87 -16.40
N ASP A 111 -28.88 -1.81 -16.47
CA ASP A 111 -29.24 -1.21 -17.76
C ASP A 111 -29.28 0.32 -17.73
N ALA A 112 -28.12 0.96 -17.55
CA ALA A 112 -28.01 2.38 -17.89
C ALA A 112 -28.24 2.52 -19.41
N PRO A 113 -29.29 3.23 -19.87
CA PRO A 113 -29.58 3.36 -21.28
C PRO A 113 -28.40 4.01 -22.00
N LYS A 114 -27.96 3.41 -23.11
CA LYS A 114 -26.83 3.91 -23.89
C LYS A 114 -27.06 5.39 -24.25
N PRO A 115 -26.10 6.29 -23.98
CA PRO A 115 -26.22 7.68 -24.36
C PRO A 115 -26.41 7.83 -25.87
N LYS A 116 -27.29 8.76 -26.27
CA LYS A 116 -27.48 9.09 -27.69
C LYS A 116 -26.22 9.77 -28.23
N GLU A 117 -25.73 9.30 -29.38
CA GLU A 117 -24.55 9.83 -30.06
C GLU A 117 -24.71 11.32 -30.41
N LEU A 118 -23.60 12.06 -30.37
CA LEU A 118 -23.56 13.45 -30.82
C LEU A 118 -23.38 13.48 -32.34
N VAL A 119 -24.48 13.61 -33.06
CA VAL A 119 -24.48 13.84 -34.52
C VAL A 119 -24.27 15.33 -34.76
N GLY A 120 -23.22 15.66 -35.52
CA GLY A 120 -22.66 16.95 -35.97
C GLY A 120 -23.51 18.23 -36.06
N THR A 121 -24.38 18.52 -35.10
CA THR A 121 -25.29 19.66 -35.10
C THR A 121 -24.62 20.82 -34.37
N ARG A 122 -24.36 21.92 -35.08
CA ARG A 122 -23.59 23.10 -34.62
C ARG A 122 -24.35 24.00 -33.64
N PHE A 123 -24.98 23.45 -32.60
CA PHE A 123 -25.61 24.24 -31.55
C PHE A 123 -24.96 23.94 -30.20
N ALA A 124 -24.58 25.01 -29.49
CA ALA A 124 -24.01 24.96 -28.14
C ALA A 124 -24.87 24.11 -27.16
N CYS A 125 -26.20 24.17 -27.31
CA CYS A 125 -27.14 23.37 -26.51
C CYS A 125 -27.02 21.85 -26.78
N GLY A 126 -26.64 21.43 -27.99
CA GLY A 126 -26.44 20.03 -28.33
C GLY A 126 -25.23 19.42 -27.61
N VAL A 127 -24.15 20.19 -27.52
CA VAL A 127 -22.89 19.80 -26.85
C VAL A 127 -23.06 19.74 -25.34
N ASP A 128 -23.72 20.72 -24.74
CA ASP A 128 -24.00 20.71 -23.30
C ASP A 128 -24.90 19.56 -22.89
N ASN A 129 -25.94 19.30 -23.68
CA ASN A 129 -26.84 18.17 -23.42
C ASN A 129 -26.12 16.83 -23.57
N PHE A 130 -25.18 16.72 -24.51
CA PHE A 130 -24.35 15.52 -24.66
C PHE A 130 -23.40 15.32 -23.47
N LEU A 131 -22.67 16.36 -23.06
CA LEU A 131 -21.76 16.27 -21.91
C LEU A 131 -22.51 15.89 -20.62
N ARG A 132 -23.66 16.50 -20.35
CA ARG A 132 -24.50 16.16 -19.19
C ARG A 132 -24.99 14.70 -19.22
N ARG A 133 -25.33 14.18 -20.41
CA ARG A 133 -25.70 12.76 -20.59
C ARG A 133 -24.52 11.82 -20.33
N MET A 134 -23.32 12.16 -20.80
CA MET A 134 -22.11 11.37 -20.55
C MET A 134 -21.72 11.37 -19.07
N GLU A 135 -21.81 12.50 -18.37
CA GLU A 135 -21.59 12.56 -16.92
C GLU A 135 -22.57 11.69 -16.14
N SER A 136 -23.84 11.72 -16.52
CA SER A 136 -24.88 10.86 -15.92
C SER A 136 -24.60 9.38 -16.18
N TYR A 137 -24.12 9.04 -17.38
CA TYR A 137 -23.71 7.69 -17.75
C TYR A 137 -22.49 7.21 -16.96
N PHE A 138 -21.46 8.04 -16.81
CA PHE A 138 -20.29 7.72 -16.02
C PHE A 138 -20.61 7.50 -14.55
N ARG A 139 -21.48 8.33 -14.00
CA ARG A 139 -22.00 8.15 -12.63
C ARG A 139 -22.76 6.82 -12.49
N ALA A 140 -23.61 6.49 -13.46
CA ALA A 140 -24.37 5.24 -13.46
C ALA A 140 -23.49 3.98 -13.65
N LYS A 141 -22.36 4.10 -14.37
CA LYS A 141 -21.41 3.00 -14.62
C LYS A 141 -20.20 2.99 -13.68
N ASN A 142 -20.15 3.89 -12.70
CA ASN A 142 -19.03 4.08 -11.77
C ASN A 142 -17.66 4.28 -12.48
N ILE A 143 -17.66 4.96 -13.63
CA ILE A 143 -16.43 5.28 -14.36
C ILE A 143 -15.84 6.53 -13.72
N MET A 144 -14.81 6.35 -12.88
CA MET A 144 -14.16 7.43 -12.14
C MET A 144 -12.86 7.91 -12.80
N ASP A 145 -12.17 7.02 -13.52
CA ASP A 145 -10.93 7.31 -14.20
C ASP A 145 -11.14 8.22 -15.42
N ASP A 146 -10.39 9.33 -15.47
CA ASP A 146 -10.57 10.37 -16.48
C ASP A 146 -10.11 9.93 -17.88
N ALA A 147 -9.06 9.12 -17.98
CA ALA A 147 -8.63 8.58 -19.27
C ALA A 147 -9.69 7.62 -19.85
N VAL A 148 -10.29 6.79 -18.99
CA VAL A 148 -11.41 5.91 -19.38
C VAL A 148 -12.65 6.72 -19.78
N LYS A 149 -12.96 7.82 -19.09
CA LYS A 149 -14.06 8.73 -19.49
C LYS A 149 -13.81 9.33 -20.88
N VAL A 150 -12.63 9.92 -21.11
CA VAL A 150 -12.27 10.57 -22.38
C VAL A 150 -12.31 9.57 -23.54
N ASN A 151 -11.78 8.35 -23.34
CA ASN A 151 -11.84 7.28 -24.33
C ASN A 151 -13.30 6.87 -24.61
N THR A 152 -14.08 6.63 -23.56
CA THR A 152 -15.49 6.23 -23.68
C THR A 152 -16.31 7.29 -24.44
N VAL A 153 -16.15 8.59 -24.13
CA VAL A 153 -16.88 9.66 -24.85
C VAL A 153 -16.47 9.75 -26.31
N SER A 154 -15.19 9.52 -26.62
CA SER A 154 -14.71 9.51 -28.00
C SER A 154 -15.41 8.45 -28.86
N MET A 155 -15.91 7.35 -28.26
CA MET A 155 -16.71 6.34 -28.96
C MET A 155 -18.14 6.79 -29.27
N PHE A 156 -18.66 7.80 -28.59
CA PHE A 156 -20.02 8.36 -28.79
C PHE A 156 -20.03 9.65 -29.63
N LEU A 157 -18.87 10.06 -30.17
CA LEU A 157 -18.75 11.13 -31.17
C LEU A 157 -18.84 10.53 -32.58
N THR A 158 -19.78 11.01 -33.40
CA THR A 158 -20.03 10.48 -34.75
C THR A 158 -19.98 11.58 -35.82
N ASP A 159 -19.75 11.21 -37.09
CA ASP A 159 -19.74 12.10 -38.25
C ASP A 159 -18.80 13.32 -38.13
N ILE A 160 -19.35 14.53 -38.31
CA ILE A 160 -18.64 15.80 -38.27
C ILE A 160 -18.00 16.04 -36.89
N ALA A 161 -18.61 15.51 -35.82
CA ALA A 161 -18.06 15.68 -34.48
C ALA A 161 -16.78 14.88 -34.27
N LEU A 162 -16.73 13.65 -34.79
CA LEU A 162 -15.53 12.84 -34.81
C LEU A 162 -14.44 13.44 -35.72
N LEU A 163 -14.83 14.01 -36.87
CA LEU A 163 -13.90 14.68 -37.78
C LEU A 163 -13.30 15.95 -37.20
N LEU A 164 -14.08 16.77 -36.48
CA LEU A 164 -13.56 17.96 -35.78
C LEU A 164 -12.65 17.58 -34.61
N TRP A 165 -12.99 16.49 -33.91
CA TRP A 165 -12.14 15.93 -32.86
C TRP A 165 -10.81 15.41 -33.41
N ARG A 166 -10.82 14.64 -34.51
CA ARG A 166 -9.62 14.06 -35.16
C ARG A 166 -8.84 15.05 -36.05
N GLY A 167 -9.49 16.10 -36.55
CA GLY A 167 -8.94 17.01 -37.56
C GLY A 167 -7.86 17.96 -37.04
N ARG A 168 -7.67 18.06 -35.71
CA ARG A 168 -6.57 18.83 -35.09
C ARG A 168 -5.71 18.04 -34.10
N THR A 169 -5.94 16.74 -33.91
CA THR A 169 -4.99 15.85 -33.20
C THR A 169 -3.67 15.64 -33.96
N THR A 170 -3.56 16.12 -35.21
CA THR A 170 -2.31 16.14 -35.99
C THR A 170 -1.44 17.38 -35.75
N ASP A 171 -1.93 18.38 -35.02
CA ASP A 171 -1.09 19.49 -34.58
C ASP A 171 -0.29 19.04 -33.35
N LYS A 172 1.05 19.06 -33.44
CA LYS A 172 2.02 18.50 -32.46
C LYS A 172 1.99 19.16 -31.07
N ARG A 173 0.92 19.90 -30.75
CA ARG A 173 0.69 20.67 -29.52
C ARG A 173 -0.50 20.18 -28.70
N GLN A 174 -1.06 19.00 -28.98
CA GLN A 174 -1.94 18.33 -28.04
C GLN A 174 -1.14 17.36 -27.18
N SER A 175 -0.59 17.91 -26.10
CA SER A 175 -0.36 17.16 -24.87
C SER A 175 -1.60 16.31 -24.57
N GLU A 176 -1.35 15.04 -24.24
CA GLU A 176 -2.33 14.03 -23.84
C GLU A 176 -3.41 14.68 -22.97
N ILE A 177 -4.68 14.64 -23.42
CA ILE A 177 -5.80 15.16 -22.63
C ILE A 177 -5.93 14.25 -21.41
N GLY A 178 -5.28 14.64 -20.32
CA GLY A 178 -5.16 13.82 -19.12
C GLY A 178 -6.40 13.85 -18.23
N THR A 179 -7.26 14.86 -18.40
CA THR A 179 -8.42 15.08 -17.53
C THR A 179 -9.73 15.23 -18.30
N TRP A 180 -10.82 14.81 -17.67
CA TRP A 180 -12.18 14.93 -18.21
C TRP A 180 -12.58 16.40 -18.40
N GLN A 181 -12.11 17.28 -17.51
CA GLN A 181 -12.42 18.71 -17.57
C GLN A 181 -11.77 19.40 -18.78
N GLU A 182 -10.51 19.08 -19.09
CA GLU A 182 -9.84 19.58 -20.29
C GLU A 182 -10.54 19.14 -21.57
N PHE A 183 -11.03 17.88 -21.60
CA PHE A 183 -11.84 17.38 -22.69
C PHE A 183 -13.12 18.21 -22.88
N GLN A 184 -13.85 18.51 -21.80
CA GLN A 184 -15.07 19.31 -21.86
C GLN A 184 -14.80 20.73 -22.37
N CYS A 185 -13.75 21.39 -21.89
CA CYS A 185 -13.37 22.73 -22.34
C CYS A 185 -13.01 22.76 -23.83
N LYS A 186 -12.20 21.78 -24.29
CA LYS A 186 -11.81 21.67 -25.71
C LYS A 186 -13.02 21.36 -26.60
N LEU A 187 -13.88 20.43 -26.17
CA LEU A 187 -15.09 20.08 -26.92
C LEU A 187 -16.04 21.28 -27.02
N LYS A 188 -16.21 22.05 -25.93
CA LYS A 188 -16.99 23.28 -25.98
C LYS A 188 -16.35 24.31 -26.92
N GLY A 189 -15.06 24.62 -26.78
CA GLY A 189 -14.39 25.59 -27.65
C GLY A 189 -14.42 25.25 -29.16
N GLN A 190 -14.54 23.97 -29.52
CA GLN A 190 -14.64 23.54 -30.93
C GLN A 190 -16.02 23.74 -31.56
N PHE A 191 -17.09 23.68 -30.76
CA PHE A 191 -18.47 23.72 -31.25
C PHE A 191 -19.22 24.98 -30.83
N TYR A 192 -18.75 25.63 -29.77
CA TYR A 192 -19.15 26.97 -29.43
C TYR A 192 -18.41 27.89 -30.38
N PRO A 193 -19.11 28.71 -31.18
CA PRO A 193 -18.44 29.79 -31.86
C PRO A 193 -17.96 30.76 -30.77
N GLU A 194 -16.73 30.61 -30.30
CA GLU A 194 -16.10 31.64 -29.48
C GLU A 194 -16.13 32.94 -30.28
N PHE A 195 -16.91 33.91 -29.78
CA PHE A 195 -17.07 35.28 -30.26
C PHE A 195 -17.84 35.51 -31.58
N THR A 196 -19.13 35.18 -31.61
CA THR A 196 -20.09 35.90 -32.46
C THR A 196 -20.35 37.33 -31.96
N ASN A 197 -19.43 38.03 -31.28
CA ASN A 197 -19.62 39.48 -31.15
C ASN A 197 -19.66 40.09 -32.56
N LYS A 198 -18.78 39.67 -33.48
CA LYS A 198 -18.83 40.16 -34.87
C LYS A 198 -20.08 39.73 -35.64
N GLU A 199 -20.60 38.52 -35.43
CA GLU A 199 -21.77 38.01 -36.17
C GLU A 199 -23.10 38.47 -35.54
N ALA A 200 -23.18 38.57 -34.21
CA ALA A 200 -24.30 39.16 -33.48
C ALA A 200 -24.32 40.68 -33.63
N GLN A 201 -23.17 41.37 -33.62
CA GLN A 201 -23.03 42.80 -33.92
C GLN A 201 -23.31 43.09 -35.40
N ALA A 202 -22.95 42.19 -36.33
CA ALA A 202 -23.37 42.30 -37.72
C ALA A 202 -24.90 42.10 -37.90
N LYS A 203 -25.51 41.21 -37.12
CA LYS A 203 -26.98 41.06 -37.08
C LYS A 203 -27.67 42.25 -36.40
N LEU A 204 -27.11 42.79 -35.33
CA LEU A 204 -27.57 44.02 -34.65
C LEU A 204 -27.43 45.26 -35.54
N GLN A 205 -26.33 45.41 -36.29
CA GLN A 205 -26.15 46.48 -37.27
C GLN A 205 -27.11 46.34 -38.47
N ARG A 206 -27.45 45.10 -38.86
CA ARG A 206 -28.52 44.85 -39.85
C ARG A 206 -29.91 45.19 -39.33
N ILE A 207 -30.12 45.17 -38.01
CA ILE A 207 -31.35 45.65 -37.36
C ILE A 207 -31.22 47.16 -37.12
N THR A 208 -31.08 47.94 -38.20
CA THR A 208 -31.25 49.40 -38.13
C THR A 208 -32.73 49.71 -38.33
N GLN A 209 -33.40 50.01 -37.21
CA GLN A 209 -34.64 50.76 -37.03
C GLN A 209 -35.63 50.83 -38.22
N ARG A 210 -36.52 49.82 -38.31
CA ARG A 210 -37.89 49.99 -38.85
C ARG A 210 -38.87 49.87 -37.68
N SER A 211 -38.95 50.92 -36.87
CA SER A 211 -39.86 50.96 -35.73
C SER A 211 -41.33 51.08 -36.15
N LYS A 212 -42.21 50.32 -35.49
CA LYS A 212 -43.25 50.89 -34.64
C LYS A 212 -43.16 50.22 -33.26
N MET A 213 -42.99 51.04 -32.23
CA MET A 213 -42.88 50.65 -30.82
C MET A 213 -44.23 50.10 -30.32
N GLY A 214 -44.43 48.78 -30.38
CA GLY A 214 -45.67 48.20 -29.89
C GLY A 214 -45.61 46.76 -29.41
N GLU A 215 -44.48 46.06 -29.57
CA GLU A 215 -44.38 44.65 -29.17
C GLU A 215 -43.05 44.40 -28.48
N TYR A 216 -42.98 44.81 -27.21
CA TYR A 216 -42.03 44.28 -26.24
C TYR A 216 -42.74 44.17 -24.89
N VAL A 217 -43.39 43.03 -24.65
CA VAL A 217 -43.47 42.35 -23.35
C VAL A 217 -43.28 40.86 -23.63
#